data_AF-A0A2P5MGJ2-F1
#
_entry.id   AF-A0A2P5MGJ2-F1
#
_cell.length_a   1.000
_cell.length_b   1.000
_cell.length_c   1.000
_cell.angle_alpha   90.00
_cell.angle_beta   90.00
_cell.angle_gamma   90.00
#
_symmetry.space_group_name_H-M   'P 1'
#
loop_
_entity.id
_entity.type
_entity.pdbx_description
1 polymer ?
#
loop_
_entity_poly.entity_id
_entity_poly.type
_entity_poly.pdbx_seq_one_letter_code
_entity_poly.pdbx_strand_id
1 'polypeptide(L)'
;MLSVLLLMTGNLPAAESTSPPPAKIEHPVKESDLTKVVLTAEAVNRLGIVTTTVEKRGLMRTRLFGGEITLPALNASANSNSQSVYTILPSLAPAELVRLAQSQIDADGQVEQAKVQVQAAQIALNRTEQMRRDKVGTERSVDDARIQLGLAEANLKTAYERRDLLGPALLDVNNRSTFWVRVPVYVDDVSGLNTTAQARVGGLKDSPENVSRPAVPVAAPPSANPAAATVDLFYAVKNSDTSLRPGQRVGVSIPLRSDDENLVVPWSAIVHDVSGGSWIYQVLETNRYMRRRVQVLRVVDDQAAITGDIMAGIEVVTSGVAELYGTEFGVGK
;
A
#
# COMPACT_ATOMS: atom_id res chain seq x y z
N MET A 1 34.07 78.15 -59.17
CA MET A 1 34.85 77.97 -60.42
C MET A 1 36.06 77.12 -60.09
N LEU A 2 36.22 76.00 -60.80
CA LEU A 2 37.45 75.19 -61.02
C LEU A 2 38.21 74.70 -59.76
N SER A 3 38.67 73.46 -59.62
CA SER A 3 38.94 72.39 -60.57
C SER A 3 39.01 71.03 -59.85
N VAL A 4 38.65 70.00 -60.61
CA VAL A 4 38.91 68.58 -60.38
C VAL A 4 40.37 68.26 -60.73
N LEU A 5 41.10 67.47 -59.91
CA LEU A 5 42.05 66.45 -60.43
C LEU A 5 42.57 65.44 -59.37
N LEU A 6 42.40 64.16 -59.71
CA LEU A 6 43.19 62.94 -59.48
C LEU A 6 43.66 62.47 -58.08
N LEU A 7 43.04 61.34 -57.67
CA LEU A 7 43.63 60.06 -57.25
C LEU A 7 45.14 60.01 -56.92
N MET A 8 45.43 59.65 -55.66
CA MET A 8 46.47 58.68 -55.31
C MET A 8 45.94 57.77 -54.19
N THR A 9 45.91 56.48 -54.49
CA THR A 9 45.54 55.37 -53.61
C THR A 9 46.57 55.17 -52.51
N GLY A 10 46.17 55.32 -51.26
CA GLY A 10 46.97 54.99 -50.07
C GLY A 10 46.17 54.09 -49.14
N ASN A 11 46.29 52.78 -49.34
CA ASN A 11 45.69 51.74 -48.53
C ASN A 11 46.45 51.65 -47.19
N LEU A 12 45.89 52.20 -46.12
CA LEU A 12 46.39 52.02 -44.75
C LEU A 12 45.66 50.81 -44.14
N PRO A 13 46.36 49.70 -43.81
CA PRO A 13 45.71 48.54 -43.24
C PRO A 13 45.25 48.83 -41.80
N ALA A 14 44.01 48.47 -41.51
CA ALA A 14 43.53 48.31 -40.15
C ALA A 14 44.39 47.24 -39.47
N ALA A 15 44.98 47.59 -38.33
CA ALA A 15 45.72 46.65 -37.51
C ALA A 15 44.78 45.54 -37.02
N GLU A 16 44.92 44.34 -37.58
CA GLU A 16 44.37 43.11 -37.02
C GLU A 16 45.01 42.88 -35.65
N SER A 17 44.19 42.92 -34.60
CA SER A 17 44.55 42.45 -33.28
C SER A 17 44.62 40.93 -33.28
N THR A 18 45.77 40.35 -33.63
CA THR A 18 46.02 38.92 -33.45
C THR A 18 46.42 38.66 -31.99
N SER A 19 45.42 38.55 -31.11
CA SER A 19 45.63 37.88 -29.81
C SER A 19 45.64 36.36 -30.06
N PRO A 20 46.69 35.62 -29.68
CA PRO A 20 46.68 34.17 -29.83
C PRO A 20 45.56 33.56 -28.97
N PRO A 21 44.85 32.54 -29.46
CA PRO A 21 43.81 31.88 -28.67
C PRO A 21 44.42 31.29 -27.38
N PRO A 22 43.74 31.43 -26.23
CA PRO A 22 44.33 31.13 -24.92
C PRO A 22 44.65 29.64 -24.69
N ALA A 23 44.24 28.73 -25.58
CA ALA A 23 44.64 27.34 -25.56
C ALA A 23 44.51 26.71 -26.95
N LYS A 24 45.45 25.82 -27.29
CA LYS A 24 45.41 24.97 -28.48
C LYS A 24 45.08 23.56 -28.02
N ILE A 25 43.93 23.03 -28.42
CA ILE A 25 43.54 21.65 -28.15
C ILE A 25 44.17 20.79 -29.23
N GLU A 26 45.19 20.01 -28.89
CA GLU A 26 46.02 19.29 -29.87
C GLU A 26 45.30 18.11 -30.57
N HIS A 27 44.22 17.61 -29.97
CA HIS A 27 43.37 16.55 -30.54
C HIS A 27 41.89 16.78 -30.20
N PRO A 28 41.11 17.50 -31.02
CA PRO A 28 39.68 17.65 -30.80
C PRO A 28 38.97 16.34 -31.13
N VAL A 29 38.77 15.49 -30.12
CA VAL A 29 37.87 14.34 -30.22
C VAL A 29 36.46 14.83 -29.94
N LYS A 30 35.49 14.53 -30.82
CA LYS A 30 34.08 14.84 -30.53
C LYS A 30 33.67 14.03 -29.30
N GLU A 31 33.03 14.68 -28.33
CA GLU A 31 32.56 14.05 -27.09
C GLU A 31 31.68 12.80 -27.35
N SER A 32 30.94 12.80 -28.48
CA SER A 32 30.15 11.66 -28.95
C SER A 32 30.97 10.43 -29.37
N ASP A 33 32.25 10.58 -29.70
CA ASP A 33 33.15 9.48 -30.06
C ASP A 33 33.84 8.86 -28.84
N LEU A 34 34.02 9.63 -27.74
CA LEU A 34 34.50 9.11 -26.45
C LEU A 34 33.48 8.19 -25.77
N THR A 35 32.23 8.25 -26.22
CA THR A 35 31.10 7.61 -25.57
C THR A 35 30.78 6.22 -26.16
N LYS A 36 31.48 5.80 -27.22
CA LYS A 36 31.21 4.54 -27.94
C LYS A 36 32.31 3.49 -27.69
N VAL A 37 31.91 2.31 -27.25
CA VAL A 37 32.78 1.17 -27.00
C VAL A 37 32.44 0.06 -28.01
N VAL A 38 33.45 -0.42 -28.73
CA VAL A 38 33.33 -1.56 -29.66
C VAL A 38 34.12 -2.74 -29.11
N LEU A 39 33.45 -3.85 -28.84
CA LEU A 39 34.05 -5.07 -28.34
C LEU A 39 34.19 -6.14 -29.43
N THR A 40 35.12 -7.07 -29.26
CA THR A 40 35.17 -8.31 -30.06
C THR A 40 34.16 -9.31 -29.51
N ALA A 41 33.70 -10.25 -30.34
CA ALA A 41 32.75 -11.29 -29.90
C ALA A 41 33.31 -12.16 -28.75
N GLU A 42 34.62 -12.43 -28.77
CA GLU A 42 35.32 -13.13 -27.69
C GLU A 42 35.34 -12.32 -26.39
N ALA A 43 35.51 -11.00 -26.47
CA ALA A 43 35.47 -10.12 -25.30
C ALA A 43 34.07 -10.04 -24.69
N VAL A 44 33.01 -10.03 -25.51
CA VAL A 44 31.62 -10.04 -25.01
C VAL A 44 31.32 -11.33 -24.23
N ASN A 45 31.74 -12.49 -24.75
CA ASN A 45 31.59 -13.76 -24.05
C ASN A 45 32.43 -13.83 -22.77
N ARG A 46 33.66 -13.30 -22.80
CA ARG A 46 34.55 -13.28 -21.63
C ARG A 46 34.03 -12.35 -20.52
N LEU A 47 33.41 -11.22 -20.89
CA LEU A 47 32.90 -10.23 -19.95
C LEU A 47 31.50 -10.55 -19.43
N GLY A 48 30.84 -11.60 -19.95
CA GLY A 48 29.52 -12.02 -19.48
C GLY A 48 28.46 -10.93 -19.62
N ILE A 49 28.49 -10.21 -20.75
CA ILE A 49 27.56 -9.12 -21.02
C ILE A 49 26.14 -9.68 -21.13
N VAL A 50 25.25 -9.23 -20.24
CA VAL A 50 23.82 -9.50 -20.29
C VAL A 50 23.10 -8.19 -20.53
N THR A 51 22.07 -8.21 -21.36
CA THR A 51 21.28 -7.02 -21.70
C THR A 51 19.84 -7.18 -21.23
N THR A 52 19.15 -6.06 -21.07
CA THR A 52 17.73 -6.01 -20.74
C THR A 52 17.12 -4.80 -21.43
N THR A 53 15.86 -4.90 -21.82
CA THR A 53 15.13 -3.80 -22.44
C THR A 53 14.66 -2.80 -21.40
N VAL A 54 14.85 -1.50 -21.66
CA VAL A 54 14.34 -0.43 -20.82
C VAL A 54 12.82 -0.38 -20.96
N GLU A 55 12.10 -0.54 -19.86
CA GLU A 55 10.65 -0.48 -19.86
C GLU A 55 10.16 0.83 -19.23
N LYS A 56 9.10 1.40 -19.79
CA LYS A 56 8.35 2.47 -19.12
C LYS A 56 7.30 1.83 -18.23
N ARG A 57 7.45 1.95 -16.91
CA ARG A 57 6.53 1.38 -15.93
C ARG A 57 6.53 2.24 -14.66
N GLY A 58 5.39 2.30 -13.98
CA GLY A 58 5.32 2.82 -12.62
C GLY A 58 6.01 1.87 -11.62
N LEU A 59 7.05 2.35 -10.94
CA LEU A 59 7.61 1.66 -9.78
C LEU A 59 6.73 1.99 -8.56
N MET A 60 5.90 1.04 -8.16
CA MET A 60 5.01 1.18 -7.01
C MET A 60 5.83 1.29 -5.73
N ARG A 61 5.97 2.51 -5.21
CA ARG A 61 6.58 2.75 -3.91
C ARG A 61 5.59 2.39 -2.83
N THR A 62 6.09 1.78 -1.75
CA THR A 62 5.32 1.57 -0.53
C THR A 62 5.80 2.48 0.59
N ARG A 63 4.96 2.68 1.59
CA ARG A 63 5.34 3.28 2.87
C ARG A 63 4.94 2.33 3.99
N LEU A 64 5.87 2.12 4.92
CA LEU A 64 5.66 1.26 6.08
C LEU A 64 4.93 2.00 7.20
N PHE A 65 3.86 1.39 7.70
CA PHE A 65 3.10 1.85 8.85
C PHE A 65 3.08 0.77 9.94
N GLY A 66 2.94 1.20 11.19
CA GLY A 66 2.63 0.29 12.28
C GLY A 66 1.17 -0.15 12.19
N GLY A 67 0.90 -1.45 12.30
CA GLY A 67 -0.43 -2.01 12.31
C GLY A 67 -0.64 -2.95 13.49
N GLU A 68 -1.88 -3.34 13.68
CA GLU A 68 -2.32 -4.25 14.72
C GLU A 68 -3.26 -5.30 14.15
N ILE A 69 -2.99 -6.57 14.43
CA ILE A 69 -3.88 -7.66 14.06
C ILE A 69 -5.14 -7.57 14.91
N THR A 70 -6.28 -7.47 14.25
CA THR A 70 -7.61 -7.44 14.88
C THR A 70 -8.45 -8.59 14.35
N LEU A 71 -9.52 -8.88 15.08
CA LEU A 71 -10.55 -9.78 14.57
C LEU A 71 -11.32 -9.07 13.46
N PRO A 72 -11.78 -9.80 12.43
CA PRO A 72 -12.68 -9.23 11.43
C PRO A 72 -13.89 -8.65 12.14
N ALA A 73 -14.25 -7.41 11.82
CA ALA A 73 -15.52 -6.90 12.27
C ALA A 73 -16.60 -7.78 11.65
N LEU A 74 -17.45 -8.33 12.51
CA LEU A 74 -18.53 -9.18 12.07
C LEU A 74 -19.48 -8.27 11.31
N ASN A 75 -19.65 -8.52 10.01
CA ASN A 75 -20.71 -7.87 9.26
C ASN A 75 -22.00 -8.11 10.03
N ALA A 76 -22.51 -7.07 10.70
CA ALA A 76 -23.88 -7.05 11.14
C ALA A 76 -24.70 -7.39 9.90
N SER A 77 -25.44 -8.50 9.98
CA SER A 77 -26.30 -8.99 8.92
C SER A 77 -27.00 -7.80 8.25
N ALA A 78 -26.82 -7.67 6.94
CA ALA A 78 -27.34 -6.56 6.11
C ALA A 78 -28.88 -6.41 6.12
N ASN A 79 -29.59 -7.16 6.98
CA ASN A 79 -31.03 -7.21 7.11
C ASN A 79 -31.57 -6.61 8.42
N SER A 80 -30.75 -6.03 9.30
CA SER A 80 -31.26 -5.20 10.39
C SER A 80 -30.59 -3.83 10.38
N ASN A 81 -31.40 -2.77 10.47
CA ASN A 81 -30.97 -1.39 10.72
C ASN A 81 -30.28 -1.20 12.09
N SER A 82 -29.84 -2.29 12.72
CA SER A 82 -29.15 -2.31 14.00
C SER A 82 -27.66 -2.30 13.72
N GLN A 83 -27.10 -1.10 13.54
CA GLN A 83 -25.65 -0.93 13.55
C GLN A 83 -25.12 -1.46 14.88
N SER A 84 -24.50 -2.64 14.86
CA SER A 84 -23.81 -3.14 16.04
C SER A 84 -22.66 -2.18 16.35
N VAL A 85 -22.68 -1.60 17.56
CA VAL A 85 -21.64 -0.67 18.06
C VAL A 85 -20.26 -1.36 18.12
N TYR A 86 -20.22 -2.67 17.92
CA TYR A 86 -19.03 -3.54 17.90
C TYR A 86 -18.03 -3.25 16.81
N THR A 87 -18.39 -2.45 15.83
CA THR A 87 -17.50 -2.18 14.71
C THR A 87 -16.37 -1.18 15.02
N ILE A 88 -16.27 -0.68 16.26
CA ILE A 88 -15.37 0.44 16.62
C ILE A 88 -14.33 0.07 17.69
N LEU A 89 -14.33 -1.14 18.27
CA LEU A 89 -13.40 -1.40 19.38
C LEU A 89 -11.99 -1.74 18.89
N PRO A 90 -10.94 -1.01 19.34
CA PRO A 90 -9.54 -1.42 19.16
C PRO A 90 -9.34 -2.80 19.78
N SER A 91 -8.29 -3.51 19.36
CA SER A 91 -7.88 -4.82 19.88
C SER A 91 -8.32 -5.04 21.34
N LEU A 92 -9.37 -5.84 21.53
CA LEU A 92 -9.82 -6.16 22.87
C LEU A 92 -8.67 -6.88 23.56
N ALA A 93 -8.11 -6.24 24.59
CA ALA A 93 -7.16 -6.90 25.48
C ALA A 93 -7.82 -8.20 26.00
N PRO A 94 -7.05 -9.26 26.31
CA PRO A 94 -7.62 -10.53 26.77
C PRO A 94 -8.65 -10.38 27.91
N ALA A 95 -8.47 -9.39 28.79
CA ALA A 95 -9.42 -9.08 29.86
C ALA A 95 -10.78 -8.55 29.35
N GLU A 96 -10.80 -7.73 28.30
CA GLU A 96 -12.04 -7.19 27.72
C GLU A 96 -12.78 -8.27 26.92
N LEU A 97 -12.08 -9.23 26.32
CA LEU A 97 -12.72 -10.42 25.71
C LEU A 97 -13.47 -11.26 26.76
N VAL A 98 -12.92 -11.40 27.97
CA VAL A 98 -13.58 -12.14 29.06
C VAL A 98 -14.80 -11.37 29.58
N ARG A 99 -14.70 -10.05 29.78
CA ARG A 99 -15.86 -9.21 30.17
C ARG A 99 -16.96 -9.26 29.13
N LEU A 100 -16.59 -9.27 27.85
CA LEU A 100 -17.52 -9.41 26.74
C LEU A 100 -18.18 -10.79 26.72
N ALA A 101 -17.41 -11.87 26.86
CA ALA A 101 -17.97 -13.21 26.94
C ALA A 101 -18.96 -13.34 28.12
N GLN A 102 -18.64 -12.73 29.26
CA GLN A 102 -19.55 -12.66 30.41
C GLN A 102 -20.82 -11.87 30.09
N SER A 103 -20.71 -10.70 29.45
CA SER A 103 -21.87 -9.91 29.03
C SER A 103 -22.75 -10.65 28.02
N GLN A 104 -22.17 -11.44 27.11
CA GLN A 104 -22.91 -12.29 26.17
C GLN A 104 -23.66 -13.39 26.92
N ILE A 105 -23.01 -14.07 27.87
CA ILE A 105 -23.64 -15.09 28.72
C ILE A 105 -24.81 -14.50 29.51
N ASP A 106 -24.62 -13.33 30.11
CA ASP A 106 -25.67 -12.65 30.89
C ASP A 106 -26.85 -12.23 30.00
N ALA A 107 -26.58 -11.72 28.79
CA ALA A 107 -27.61 -11.35 27.82
C ALA A 107 -28.37 -12.57 27.27
N ASP A 108 -27.67 -13.66 26.97
CA ASP A 108 -28.28 -14.93 26.56
C ASP A 108 -29.15 -15.49 27.69
N GLY A 109 -28.72 -15.38 28.95
CA GLY A 109 -29.51 -15.70 30.13
C GLY A 109 -30.78 -14.86 30.25
N GLN A 110 -30.70 -13.55 29.98
CA GLN A 110 -31.87 -12.65 29.97
C GLN A 110 -32.86 -13.00 28.85
N VAL A 111 -32.36 -13.34 27.65
CA VAL A 111 -33.22 -13.79 26.55
C VAL A 111 -33.97 -15.07 26.95
N GLU A 112 -33.28 -16.04 27.54
CA GLU A 112 -33.92 -17.29 27.94
C GLU A 112 -34.94 -17.09 29.07
N GLN A 113 -34.61 -16.25 30.06
CA GLN A 113 -35.55 -15.87 31.12
C GLN A 113 -36.82 -15.21 30.55
N ALA A 114 -36.66 -14.29 29.60
CA ALA A 114 -37.80 -13.60 28.98
C ALA A 114 -38.67 -14.56 28.15
N LYS A 115 -38.08 -15.54 27.46
CA LYS A 115 -38.85 -16.58 26.75
C LYS A 115 -39.73 -17.38 27.70
N VAL A 116 -39.17 -17.80 28.84
CA VAL A 116 -39.93 -18.53 29.86
C VAL A 116 -41.08 -17.67 30.39
N GLN A 117 -40.87 -16.37 30.54
CA GLN A 117 -41.90 -15.42 30.97
C GLN A 117 -43.04 -15.27 29.95
N VAL A 118 -42.72 -15.19 28.65
CA VAL A 118 -43.71 -15.19 27.56
C VAL A 118 -44.50 -16.50 27.56
N GLN A 119 -43.82 -17.65 27.67
CA GLN A 119 -44.49 -18.96 27.71
C GLN A 119 -45.46 -19.07 28.89
N ALA A 120 -45.03 -18.63 30.09
CA ALA A 120 -45.88 -18.63 31.28
C ALA A 120 -47.11 -17.72 31.11
N ALA A 121 -46.93 -16.51 30.56
CA ALA A 121 -48.01 -15.57 30.29
C ALA A 121 -48.99 -16.11 29.22
N GLN A 122 -48.47 -16.78 28.19
CA GLN A 122 -49.28 -17.41 27.14
C GLN A 122 -50.14 -18.54 27.72
N ILE A 123 -49.57 -19.39 28.58
CA ILE A 123 -50.33 -20.45 29.26
C ILE A 123 -51.44 -19.85 30.13
N ALA A 124 -51.14 -18.77 30.87
CA ALA A 124 -52.12 -18.08 31.69
C ALA A 124 -53.26 -17.47 30.86
N LEU A 125 -52.95 -16.84 29.72
CA LEU A 125 -53.94 -16.32 28.78
C LEU A 125 -54.83 -17.45 28.24
N ASN A 126 -54.23 -18.53 27.73
CA ASN A 126 -54.97 -19.68 27.20
C ASN A 126 -55.92 -20.28 28.24
N ARG A 127 -55.47 -20.40 29.50
CA ARG A 127 -56.29 -20.89 30.61
C ARG A 127 -57.45 -19.94 30.92
N THR A 128 -57.21 -18.64 30.91
CA THR A 128 -58.22 -17.63 31.24
C THR A 128 -59.28 -17.51 30.15
N GLU A 129 -58.87 -17.60 28.88
CA GLU A 129 -59.78 -17.70 27.75
C GLU A 129 -60.66 -18.96 27.82
N GLN A 130 -60.09 -20.09 28.22
CA GLN A 130 -60.84 -21.32 28.43
C GLN A 130 -61.87 -21.17 29.56
N MET A 131 -61.49 -20.61 30.71
CA MET A 131 -62.43 -20.35 31.81
C MET A 131 -63.56 -19.38 31.40
N ARG A 132 -63.27 -18.40 30.54
CA ARG A 132 -64.30 -17.53 29.95
C ARG A 132 -65.23 -18.31 29.02
N ARG A 133 -64.69 -19.19 28.15
CA ARG A 133 -65.49 -20.07 27.28
C ARG A 133 -66.41 -20.99 28.09
N ASP A 134 -65.91 -21.49 29.22
CA ASP A 134 -66.65 -22.34 30.16
C ASP A 134 -67.63 -21.54 31.06
N LYS A 135 -67.75 -20.22 30.85
CA LYS A 135 -68.62 -19.27 31.56
C LYS A 135 -68.30 -19.08 33.06
N VAL A 136 -67.07 -19.39 33.48
CA VAL A 136 -66.60 -19.26 34.87
C VAL A 136 -65.65 -18.05 35.04
N GLY A 137 -65.21 -17.42 33.95
CA GLY A 137 -64.30 -16.25 33.94
C GLY A 137 -64.95 -14.94 33.44
N THR A 138 -64.33 -13.80 33.77
CA THR A 138 -64.76 -12.46 33.32
C THR A 138 -63.98 -12.01 32.08
N GLU A 139 -64.52 -11.07 31.31
CA GLU A 139 -63.80 -10.46 30.18
C GLU A 139 -62.55 -9.71 30.65
N ARG A 140 -62.67 -9.01 31.77
CA ARG A 140 -61.56 -8.29 32.41
C ARG A 140 -60.37 -9.20 32.71
N SER A 141 -60.57 -10.43 33.17
CA SER A 141 -59.45 -11.33 33.46
C SER A 141 -58.71 -11.77 32.20
N VAL A 142 -59.40 -11.89 31.07
CA VAL A 142 -58.75 -12.16 29.77
C VAL A 142 -57.96 -10.94 29.30
N ASP A 143 -58.50 -9.74 29.44
CA ASP A 143 -57.79 -8.52 29.09
C ASP A 143 -56.54 -8.30 29.96
N ASP A 144 -56.64 -8.52 31.27
CA ASP A 144 -55.50 -8.46 32.19
C ASP A 144 -54.42 -9.48 31.79
N ALA A 145 -54.80 -10.71 31.44
CA ALA A 145 -53.86 -11.74 30.96
C ALA A 145 -53.21 -11.37 29.61
N ARG A 146 -53.96 -10.73 28.71
CA ARG A 146 -53.43 -10.26 27.42
C ARG A 146 -52.42 -9.14 27.60
N ILE A 147 -52.67 -8.21 28.53
CA ILE A 147 -51.72 -7.15 28.89
C ILE A 147 -50.42 -7.76 29.45
N GLN A 148 -50.52 -8.78 30.31
CA GLN A 148 -49.34 -9.47 30.86
C GLN A 148 -48.52 -10.18 29.77
N LEU A 149 -49.18 -10.83 28.81
CA LEU A 149 -48.49 -11.43 27.66
C LEU A 149 -47.77 -10.35 26.83
N GLY A 150 -48.45 -9.25 26.50
CA GLY A 150 -47.85 -8.15 25.75
C GLY A 150 -46.62 -7.53 26.44
N LEU A 151 -46.66 -7.40 27.78
CA LEU A 151 -45.50 -6.97 28.56
C LEU A 151 -44.33 -7.96 28.48
N ALA A 152 -44.61 -9.26 28.60
CA ALA A 152 -43.60 -10.30 28.49
C ALA A 152 -42.97 -10.34 27.08
N GLU A 153 -43.78 -10.19 26.03
CA GLU A 153 -43.31 -10.12 24.64
C GLU A 153 -42.42 -8.89 24.40
N ALA A 154 -42.81 -7.72 24.94
CA ALA A 154 -42.00 -6.51 24.87
C ALA A 154 -40.64 -6.67 25.59
N ASN A 155 -40.62 -7.34 26.74
CA ASN A 155 -39.39 -7.66 27.47
C ASN A 155 -38.50 -8.63 26.68
N LEU A 156 -39.08 -9.66 26.06
CA LEU A 156 -38.35 -10.61 25.21
C LEU A 156 -37.73 -9.89 24.00
N LYS A 157 -38.48 -9.02 23.33
CA LYS A 157 -37.96 -8.20 22.24
C LYS A 157 -36.76 -7.35 22.67
N THR A 158 -36.88 -6.67 23.82
CA THR A 158 -35.79 -5.86 24.39
C THR A 158 -34.55 -6.71 24.70
N ALA A 159 -34.74 -7.91 25.22
CA ALA A 159 -33.63 -8.84 25.49
C ALA A 159 -32.90 -9.26 24.21
N TYR A 160 -33.66 -9.55 23.14
CA TYR A 160 -33.07 -9.84 21.82
C TYR A 160 -32.28 -8.67 21.26
N GLU A 161 -32.84 -7.46 21.28
CA GLU A 161 -32.15 -6.26 20.80
C GLU A 161 -30.84 -6.02 21.56
N ARG A 162 -30.84 -6.19 22.89
CA ARG A 162 -29.62 -6.09 23.71
C ARG A 162 -28.59 -7.17 23.36
N ARG A 163 -29.01 -8.40 23.15
CA ARG A 163 -28.12 -9.50 22.76
C ARG A 163 -27.51 -9.24 21.38
N ASP A 164 -28.30 -8.75 20.43
CA ASP A 164 -27.84 -8.45 19.07
C ASP A 164 -26.83 -7.31 19.03
N LEU A 165 -26.96 -6.33 19.95
CA LEU A 165 -25.96 -5.29 20.13
C LEU A 165 -24.60 -5.87 20.54
N LEU A 166 -24.53 -7.03 21.20
CA LEU A 166 -23.28 -7.67 21.65
C LEU A 166 -22.54 -8.47 20.55
N GLY A 167 -23.12 -8.55 19.35
CA GLY A 167 -22.56 -9.28 18.22
C GLY A 167 -22.58 -10.80 18.38
N PRO A 168 -22.07 -11.55 17.38
CA PRO A 168 -22.01 -13.01 17.44
C PRO A 168 -20.98 -13.50 18.47
N ALA A 169 -21.14 -14.75 18.87
CA ALA A 169 -20.33 -15.38 19.92
C ALA A 169 -18.83 -15.33 19.58
N LEU A 170 -18.03 -14.85 20.52
CA LEU A 170 -16.57 -14.78 20.39
C LEU A 170 -15.88 -16.14 20.41
N LEU A 171 -16.56 -17.20 20.88
CA LEU A 171 -15.94 -18.50 21.14
C LEU A 171 -15.52 -19.25 19.86
N ASP A 172 -15.88 -18.74 18.67
CA ASP A 172 -15.50 -19.31 17.37
C ASP A 172 -14.25 -18.65 16.75
N VAL A 173 -13.52 -17.85 17.54
CA VAL A 173 -12.36 -17.04 17.09
C VAL A 173 -11.11 -17.86 16.79
N ASN A 174 -10.98 -19.08 17.32
CA ASN A 174 -9.79 -19.91 17.15
C ASN A 174 -9.66 -20.57 15.76
N ASN A 175 -10.72 -20.59 14.94
CA ASN A 175 -10.70 -21.25 13.63
C ASN A 175 -10.88 -20.28 12.44
N ARG A 176 -10.35 -19.06 12.54
CA ARG A 176 -10.43 -18.08 11.46
C ARG A 176 -9.15 -18.05 10.65
N SER A 177 -9.25 -18.53 9.42
CA SER A 177 -8.19 -18.47 8.40
C SER A 177 -7.89 -17.05 7.89
N THR A 178 -8.62 -16.04 8.36
CA THR A 178 -8.47 -14.63 7.96
C THR A 178 -8.65 -13.71 9.16
N PHE A 179 -7.70 -12.79 9.35
CA PHE A 179 -7.75 -11.70 10.33
C PHE A 179 -7.79 -10.35 9.61
N TRP A 180 -8.14 -9.29 10.35
CA TRP A 180 -7.98 -7.93 9.88
C TRP A 180 -6.70 -7.33 10.46
N VAL A 181 -6.19 -6.31 9.80
CA VAL A 181 -5.09 -5.49 10.27
C VAL A 181 -5.58 -4.06 10.28
N ARG A 182 -5.62 -3.46 11.47
CA ARG A 182 -5.92 -2.04 11.65
C ARG A 182 -4.64 -1.24 11.55
N VAL A 183 -4.62 -0.24 10.68
CA VAL A 183 -3.45 0.58 10.38
C VAL A 183 -3.80 2.04 10.64
N PRO A 184 -3.37 2.62 11.78
CA PRO A 184 -3.51 4.05 12.01
C PRO A 184 -2.56 4.82 11.09
N VAL A 185 -3.12 5.70 10.27
CA VAL A 185 -2.38 6.54 9.31
C VAL A 185 -2.67 8.01 9.62
N TYR A 186 -1.62 8.84 9.61
CA TYR A 186 -1.76 10.28 9.81
C TYR A 186 -2.63 10.90 8.71
N VAL A 187 -3.53 11.81 9.05
CA VAL A 187 -4.54 12.36 8.12
C VAL A 187 -3.92 12.89 6.82
N ASP A 188 -2.79 13.60 6.88
CA ASP A 188 -2.15 14.16 5.68
C ASP A 188 -1.51 13.09 4.78
N ASP A 189 -1.06 11.98 5.37
CA ASP A 189 -0.42 10.89 4.62
C ASP A 189 -1.45 10.11 3.76
N VAL A 190 -2.72 10.11 4.15
CA VAL A 190 -3.79 9.35 3.48
C VAL A 190 -3.94 9.74 2.00
N SER A 191 -3.81 11.03 1.70
CA SER A 191 -3.99 11.56 0.34
C SER A 191 -2.95 11.01 -0.65
N GLY A 192 -1.74 10.74 -0.17
CA GLY A 192 -0.64 10.17 -0.94
C GLY A 192 -0.64 8.64 -1.02
N LEU A 193 -1.57 7.95 -0.35
CA LEU A 193 -1.65 6.48 -0.33
C LEU A 193 -2.69 5.96 -1.30
N ASN A 194 -2.37 4.83 -1.94
CA ASN A 194 -3.33 4.04 -2.70
C ASN A 194 -4.01 3.03 -1.77
N THR A 195 -5.01 3.51 -1.03
CA THR A 195 -5.76 2.73 -0.03
C THR A 195 -6.66 1.65 -0.63
N THR A 196 -6.85 1.66 -1.94
CA THR A 196 -7.61 0.64 -2.69
C THR A 196 -6.75 -0.49 -3.21
N ALA A 197 -5.42 -0.33 -3.21
CA ALA A 197 -4.50 -1.37 -3.62
C ALA A 197 -4.24 -2.38 -2.50
N GLN A 198 -3.74 -3.55 -2.88
CA GLN A 198 -3.29 -4.55 -1.93
C GLN A 198 -2.06 -4.06 -1.16
N ALA A 199 -2.11 -4.15 0.16
CA ALA A 199 -0.98 -3.88 1.05
C ALA A 199 -0.19 -5.16 1.37
N ARG A 200 0.97 -5.00 2.01
CA ARG A 200 1.79 -6.13 2.48
C ARG A 200 1.96 -6.05 3.99
N VAL A 201 1.67 -7.14 4.69
CA VAL A 201 1.76 -7.26 6.16
C VAL A 201 2.98 -8.11 6.51
N GLY A 202 3.90 -7.58 7.32
CA GLY A 202 5.13 -8.26 7.69
C GLY A 202 5.67 -7.79 9.05
N GLY A 203 6.98 -7.92 9.24
CA GLY A 203 7.67 -7.37 10.42
C GLY A 203 7.65 -5.84 10.45
N LEU A 204 7.96 -5.26 11.61
CA LEU A 204 8.06 -3.80 11.78
C LEU A 204 9.30 -3.18 11.10
N LYS A 205 10.18 -4.00 10.53
CA LYS A 205 11.33 -3.56 9.75
C LYS A 205 11.01 -3.74 8.28
N ASP A 206 11.31 -2.73 7.48
CA ASP A 206 11.30 -2.86 6.03
C ASP A 206 12.54 -3.65 5.62
N SER A 207 12.37 -4.95 5.38
CA SER A 207 13.47 -5.85 4.98
C SER A 207 12.95 -6.83 3.94
N PRO A 208 13.67 -7.05 2.82
CA PRO A 208 13.29 -8.03 1.81
C PRO A 208 13.29 -9.47 2.35
N GLU A 209 13.99 -9.74 3.46
CA GLU A 209 14.01 -11.05 4.13
C GLU A 209 12.74 -11.30 4.98
N ASN A 210 11.96 -10.26 5.30
CA ASN A 210 10.76 -10.43 6.09
C ASN A 210 9.67 -11.11 5.26
N VAL A 211 9.16 -12.23 5.76
CA VAL A 211 8.00 -12.92 5.19
C VAL A 211 6.80 -11.98 5.25
N SER A 212 6.50 -11.35 4.11
CA SER A 212 5.36 -10.46 3.97
C SER A 212 4.17 -11.20 3.37
N ARG A 213 2.99 -11.00 3.94
CA ARG A 213 1.73 -11.58 3.48
C ARG A 213 0.92 -10.51 2.75
N PRO A 214 0.27 -10.85 1.62
CA PRO A 214 -0.65 -9.92 0.98
C PRO A 214 -1.85 -9.63 1.89
N ALA A 215 -2.30 -8.37 1.90
CA ALA A 215 -3.47 -7.93 2.65
C ALA A 215 -4.38 -7.05 1.79
N VAL A 216 -5.66 -7.41 1.73
CA VAL A 216 -6.65 -6.79 0.82
C VAL A 216 -7.45 -5.75 1.59
N PRO A 217 -7.65 -4.53 1.06
CA PRO A 217 -8.45 -3.52 1.76
C PRO A 217 -9.88 -4.03 1.97
N VAL A 218 -10.44 -3.73 3.13
CA VAL A 218 -11.82 -4.11 3.49
C VAL A 218 -12.65 -2.88 3.84
N ALA A 219 -13.93 -2.93 3.51
CA ALA A 219 -14.88 -1.92 3.97
C ALA A 219 -15.12 -2.10 5.47
N ALA A 220 -14.65 -1.15 6.26
CA ALA A 220 -14.90 -1.06 7.69
C ALA A 220 -15.55 0.31 7.98
N PRO A 221 -16.30 0.45 9.08
CA PRO A 221 -16.81 1.75 9.47
C PRO A 221 -15.67 2.75 9.67
N PRO A 222 -15.92 4.02 9.34
CA PRO A 222 -14.92 5.06 9.49
C PRO A 222 -14.52 5.17 10.96
N SER A 223 -13.21 5.03 11.23
CA SER A 223 -12.62 5.18 12.56
C SER A 223 -11.46 6.17 12.49
N ALA A 224 -11.38 7.04 13.49
CA ALA A 224 -10.34 8.05 13.61
C ALA A 224 -10.02 8.34 15.08
N ASN A 225 -8.78 8.72 15.34
CA ASN A 225 -8.33 9.17 16.64
C ASN A 225 -7.91 10.65 16.56
N PRO A 226 -8.73 11.60 17.05
CA PRO A 226 -8.43 13.03 16.97
C PRO A 226 -7.19 13.42 17.80
N ALA A 227 -6.93 12.74 18.93
CA ALA A 227 -5.77 13.03 19.77
C ALA A 227 -4.44 12.62 19.10
N ALA A 228 -4.48 11.61 18.23
CA ALA A 228 -3.33 11.16 17.44
C ALA A 228 -3.30 11.74 16.01
N ALA A 229 -4.35 12.47 15.60
CA ALA A 229 -4.55 12.94 14.23
C ALA A 229 -4.39 11.81 13.18
N THR A 230 -4.96 10.64 13.49
CA THR A 230 -4.92 9.46 12.61
C THR A 230 -6.31 8.98 12.21
N VAL A 231 -6.41 8.39 11.02
CA VAL A 231 -7.55 7.56 10.59
C VAL A 231 -7.12 6.10 10.52
N ASP A 232 -8.04 5.19 10.82
CA ASP A 232 -7.76 3.76 10.75
C ASP A 232 -8.13 3.21 9.36
N LEU A 233 -7.14 2.61 8.69
CA LEU A 233 -7.36 1.77 7.51
C LEU A 233 -7.42 0.31 7.92
N PHE A 234 -8.21 -0.49 7.21
CA PHE A 234 -8.40 -1.92 7.51
C PHE A 234 -8.07 -2.78 6.29
N TYR A 235 -7.28 -3.83 6.52
CA TYR A 235 -6.94 -4.81 5.50
C TYR A 235 -7.16 -6.24 6.02
N ALA A 236 -7.71 -7.13 5.21
CA ALA A 236 -7.81 -8.56 5.51
C ALA A 236 -6.52 -9.29 5.13
N VAL A 237 -5.99 -10.07 6.06
CA VAL A 237 -4.79 -10.91 5.89
C VAL A 237 -5.13 -12.37 6.18
N LYS A 238 -4.66 -13.28 5.32
CA LYS A 238 -4.81 -14.73 5.54
C LYS A 238 -3.89 -15.18 6.67
N ASN A 239 -4.41 -16.02 7.55
CA ASN A 239 -3.72 -16.63 8.70
C ASN A 239 -3.84 -18.16 8.68
N SER A 240 -3.68 -18.78 7.51
CA SER A 240 -3.78 -20.25 7.36
C SER A 240 -2.68 -21.01 8.10
N ASP A 241 -1.55 -20.36 8.37
CA ASP A 241 -0.42 -20.91 9.12
C ASP A 241 -0.54 -20.71 10.64
N THR A 242 -1.62 -20.07 11.11
CA THR A 242 -1.87 -19.74 12.53
C THR A 242 -0.77 -18.93 13.22
N SER A 243 0.08 -18.26 12.43
CA SER A 243 1.25 -17.52 12.94
C SER A 243 0.90 -16.15 13.51
N LEU A 244 -0.17 -15.53 13.00
CA LEU A 244 -0.65 -14.23 13.47
C LEU A 244 -1.57 -14.42 14.68
N ARG A 245 -1.48 -13.49 15.64
CA ARG A 245 -2.32 -13.49 16.84
C ARG A 245 -3.07 -12.15 16.97
N PRO A 246 -4.33 -12.13 17.43
CA PRO A 246 -5.01 -10.89 17.76
C PRO A 246 -4.21 -10.04 18.75
N GLY A 247 -4.16 -8.73 18.53
CA GLY A 247 -3.35 -7.77 19.31
C GLY A 247 -1.86 -7.70 18.93
N GLN A 248 -1.38 -8.57 18.03
CA GLN A 248 0.01 -8.54 17.58
C GLN A 248 0.30 -7.27 16.77
N ARG A 249 1.42 -6.62 17.07
CA ARG A 249 1.96 -5.50 16.27
C ARG A 249 2.66 -6.04 15.03
N VAL A 250 2.35 -5.44 13.89
CA VAL A 250 2.90 -5.80 12.57
C VAL A 250 3.31 -4.55 11.80
N GLY A 251 4.17 -4.71 10.81
CA GLY A 251 4.41 -3.67 9.81
C GLY A 251 3.44 -3.85 8.64
N VAL A 252 2.92 -2.74 8.12
CA VAL A 252 2.06 -2.74 6.92
C VAL A 252 2.61 -1.78 5.89
N SER A 253 3.12 -2.33 4.79
CA SER A 253 3.60 -1.58 3.64
C SER A 253 2.43 -1.29 2.71
N ILE A 254 2.00 -0.02 2.65
CA ILE A 254 0.88 0.45 1.84
C ILE A 254 1.45 1.13 0.57
N PRO A 255 0.98 0.79 -0.63
CA PRO A 255 1.39 1.47 -1.86
C PRO A 255 1.03 2.96 -1.83
N LEU A 256 1.93 3.81 -2.32
CA LEU A 256 1.65 5.21 -2.58
C LEU A 256 0.84 5.35 -3.88
N ARG A 257 0.04 6.40 -3.98
CA ARG A 257 -0.47 6.86 -5.28
C ARG A 257 0.73 7.32 -6.10
N SER A 258 0.90 6.71 -7.27
CA SER A 258 1.94 7.08 -8.22
C SER A 258 1.31 7.06 -9.59
N ASP A 259 1.19 8.23 -10.20
CA ASP A 259 0.81 8.40 -11.59
C ASP A 259 2.06 8.52 -12.49
N ASP A 260 3.26 8.55 -11.89
CA ASP A 260 4.53 8.70 -12.59
C ASP A 260 5.02 7.37 -13.17
N GLU A 261 4.84 7.21 -14.47
CA GLU A 261 5.57 6.21 -15.24
C GLU A 261 6.98 6.71 -15.57
N ASN A 262 7.99 6.01 -15.02
CA ASN A 262 9.39 6.31 -15.28
C ASN A 262 10.01 5.21 -16.16
N LEU A 263 11.17 5.51 -16.74
CA LEU A 263 12.01 4.48 -17.33
C LEU A 263 12.63 3.66 -16.20
N VAL A 264 12.52 2.34 -16.29
CA VAL A 264 13.00 1.42 -15.27
C VAL A 264 14.11 0.56 -15.84
N VAL A 265 15.20 0.46 -15.09
CA VAL A 265 16.32 -0.43 -15.37
C VAL A 265 16.76 -1.14 -14.09
N PRO A 266 17.33 -2.36 -14.17
CA PRO A 266 17.96 -2.98 -13.01
C PRO A 266 19.05 -2.07 -12.42
N TRP A 267 19.16 -2.02 -11.09
CA TRP A 267 20.17 -1.20 -10.40
C TRP A 267 21.60 -1.56 -10.84
N SER A 268 21.85 -2.83 -11.18
CA SER A 268 23.13 -3.30 -11.70
C SER A 268 23.51 -2.71 -13.06
N ALA A 269 22.56 -2.14 -13.81
CA ALA A 269 22.81 -1.49 -15.10
C ALA A 269 23.49 -0.12 -14.98
N ILE A 270 23.51 0.44 -13.77
CA ILE A 270 23.94 1.81 -13.51
C ILE A 270 25.38 1.80 -12.98
N VAL A 271 26.24 2.61 -13.59
CA VAL A 271 27.60 2.87 -13.11
C VAL A 271 27.73 4.32 -12.68
N HIS A 272 28.43 4.53 -11.58
CA HIS A 272 28.76 5.85 -11.06
C HIS A 272 30.19 6.25 -11.42
N ASP A 273 30.36 7.48 -11.89
CA ASP A 273 31.69 8.03 -12.13
C ASP A 273 32.30 8.66 -10.86
N VAL A 274 33.57 9.06 -10.93
CA VAL A 274 34.31 9.69 -9.83
C VAL A 274 33.76 11.08 -9.42
N SER A 275 32.97 11.70 -10.30
CA SER A 275 32.29 12.98 -10.05
C SER A 275 30.86 12.81 -9.51
N GLY A 276 30.41 11.56 -9.29
CA GLY A 276 29.05 11.23 -8.83
C GLY A 276 27.98 11.21 -9.92
N GLY A 277 28.37 11.32 -11.20
CA GLY A 277 27.48 11.14 -12.34
C GLY A 277 27.03 9.69 -12.49
N SER A 278 25.79 9.47 -12.94
CA SER A 278 25.24 8.13 -13.19
C SER A 278 25.11 7.86 -14.68
N TRP A 279 25.48 6.66 -15.10
CA TRP A 279 25.58 6.28 -16.51
C TRP A 279 25.04 4.88 -16.74
N ILE A 280 24.51 4.64 -17.94
CA ILE A 280 24.16 3.31 -18.44
C ILE A 280 24.84 3.08 -19.79
N TYR A 281 24.92 1.82 -20.22
CA TYR A 281 25.39 1.48 -21.57
C TYR A 281 24.22 0.97 -22.42
N GLN A 282 23.89 1.73 -23.46
CA GLN A 282 22.93 1.36 -24.49
C GLN A 282 23.61 0.49 -25.56
N VAL A 283 22.95 -0.57 -25.99
CA VAL A 283 23.38 -1.35 -27.17
C VAL A 283 22.91 -0.63 -28.43
N LEU A 284 23.83 -0.33 -29.34
CA LEU A 284 23.51 0.26 -30.65
C LEU A 284 23.42 -0.81 -31.74
N GLU A 285 24.42 -1.68 -31.78
CA GLU A 285 24.58 -2.78 -32.73
C GLU A 285 25.31 -3.94 -32.01
N THR A 286 25.43 -5.10 -32.66
CA THR A 286 26.18 -6.24 -32.09
C THR A 286 27.59 -5.80 -31.66
N ASN A 287 27.88 -5.97 -30.37
CA ASN A 287 29.15 -5.59 -29.71
C ASN A 287 29.48 -4.09 -29.73
N ARG A 288 28.51 -3.21 -30.03
CA ARG A 288 28.69 -1.75 -29.98
C ARG A 288 27.80 -1.13 -28.92
N TYR A 289 28.43 -0.47 -27.97
CA TYR A 289 27.78 0.11 -26.81
C TYR A 289 28.02 1.61 -26.77
N MET A 290 27.02 2.36 -26.31
CA MET A 290 27.12 3.80 -26.10
C MET A 290 26.78 4.14 -24.65
N ARG A 291 27.67 4.86 -23.98
CA ARG A 291 27.40 5.36 -22.63
C ARG A 291 26.36 6.49 -22.69
N ARG A 292 25.31 6.43 -21.86
CA ARG A 292 24.28 7.47 -21.79
C ARG A 292 24.20 7.98 -20.37
N ARG A 293 24.18 9.30 -20.21
CA ARG A 293 24.02 9.92 -18.88
C ARG A 293 22.59 9.76 -18.43
N VAL A 294 22.41 9.35 -17.18
CA VAL A 294 21.10 9.21 -16.54
C VAL A 294 21.10 9.87 -15.18
N GLN A 295 19.91 10.22 -14.71
CA GLN A 295 19.67 10.59 -13.33
C GLN A 295 18.83 9.50 -12.68
N VAL A 296 19.31 8.99 -11.56
CA VAL A 296 18.56 8.05 -10.72
C VAL A 296 17.57 8.86 -9.91
N LEU A 297 16.28 8.68 -10.19
CA LEU A 297 15.22 9.32 -9.41
C LEU A 297 15.00 8.58 -8.10
N ARG A 298 15.02 7.24 -8.15
CA ARG A 298 14.82 6.36 -6.99
C ARG A 298 15.20 4.92 -7.31
N VAL A 299 15.43 4.13 -6.27
CA VAL A 299 15.65 2.68 -6.33
C VAL A 299 14.60 2.00 -5.45
N VAL A 300 13.98 0.95 -5.96
CA VAL A 300 13.01 0.10 -5.25
C VAL A 300 13.41 -1.34 -5.51
N ASP A 301 13.71 -2.08 -4.43
CA ASP A 301 14.28 -3.42 -4.49
C ASP A 301 15.56 -3.47 -5.34
N ASP A 302 15.54 -4.17 -6.48
CA ASP A 302 16.64 -4.29 -7.43
C ASP A 302 16.46 -3.42 -8.70
N GLN A 303 15.40 -2.62 -8.75
CA GLN A 303 15.06 -1.77 -9.89
C GLN A 303 15.29 -0.29 -9.59
N ALA A 304 15.72 0.45 -10.60
CA ALA A 304 15.96 1.87 -10.53
C ALA A 304 15.07 2.62 -11.52
N ALA A 305 14.34 3.62 -11.02
CA ALA A 305 13.66 4.59 -11.86
C ALA A 305 14.67 5.65 -12.28
N ILE A 306 14.83 5.82 -13.58
CA ILE A 306 15.77 6.76 -14.18
C ILE A 306 15.05 7.78 -15.05
N THR A 307 15.69 8.92 -15.23
CA THR A 307 15.35 9.91 -16.25
C THR A 307 16.60 10.31 -17.04
N GLY A 308 16.43 10.69 -18.29
CA GLY A 308 17.52 11.04 -19.19
C GLY A 308 17.03 11.10 -20.63
N ASP A 309 17.96 11.37 -21.55
CA ASP A 309 17.70 11.34 -22.99
C ASP A 309 17.66 9.89 -23.50
N ILE A 310 16.66 9.12 -23.08
CA ILE A 310 16.51 7.69 -23.40
C ILE A 310 15.03 7.40 -23.69
N MET A 311 14.78 6.48 -24.62
CA MET A 311 13.43 6.00 -24.95
C MET A 311 13.20 4.60 -24.39
N ALA A 312 11.95 4.27 -24.07
CA ALA A 312 11.58 2.90 -23.75
C ALA A 312 11.80 1.97 -24.95
N GLY A 313 12.12 0.71 -24.69
CA GLY A 313 12.39 -0.32 -25.70
C GLY A 313 13.85 -0.45 -26.14
N ILE A 314 14.75 0.41 -25.67
CA ILE A 314 16.19 0.25 -25.97
C ILE A 314 16.80 -0.87 -25.12
N GLU A 315 17.81 -1.55 -25.65
CA GLU A 315 18.60 -2.52 -24.88
C GLU A 315 19.71 -1.83 -24.09
N VAL A 316 19.85 -2.20 -22.82
CA VAL A 316 20.88 -1.71 -21.91
C VAL A 316 21.63 -2.86 -21.27
N VAL A 317 22.91 -2.66 -20.99
CA VAL A 317 23.75 -3.67 -20.34
C VAL A 317 23.48 -3.73 -18.84
N THR A 318 23.25 -4.91 -18.29
CA THR A 318 22.93 -5.16 -16.88
C THR A 318 24.00 -5.97 -16.14
N SER A 319 24.81 -6.75 -16.87
CA SER A 319 25.98 -7.49 -16.36
C SER A 319 27.23 -7.12 -17.16
N GLY A 320 28.37 -6.99 -16.49
CA GLY A 320 29.63 -6.56 -17.11
C GLY A 320 29.74 -5.05 -17.40
N VAL A 321 28.85 -4.24 -16.79
CA VAL A 321 28.83 -2.78 -16.96
C VAL A 321 30.11 -2.12 -16.42
N ALA A 322 30.60 -2.60 -15.27
CA ALA A 322 31.84 -2.12 -14.67
C ALA A 322 33.06 -2.39 -15.56
N GLU A 323 33.07 -3.53 -16.25
CA GLU A 323 34.16 -3.91 -17.18
C GLU A 323 34.15 -3.04 -18.44
N LEU A 324 32.97 -2.74 -18.99
CA LEU A 324 32.81 -1.78 -20.09
C LEU A 324 33.33 -0.40 -19.69
N TYR A 325 32.97 0.04 -18.49
CA TYR A 325 33.43 1.32 -17.94
C TYR A 325 34.93 1.36 -17.70
N GLY A 326 35.52 0.31 -17.12
CA GLY A 326 36.97 0.22 -16.93
C GLY A 326 37.75 0.20 -18.25
N THR A 327 37.19 -0.43 -19.29
CA THR A 327 37.79 -0.51 -20.63
C THR A 327 37.82 0.87 -21.32
N GLU A 328 36.78 1.69 -21.14
CA GLU A 328 36.71 3.04 -21.73
C GLU A 328 37.80 3.97 -21.16
N PHE A 329 38.07 3.89 -19.86
CA PHE A 329 39.05 4.76 -19.19
C PHE A 329 40.46 4.15 -19.06
N GLY A 330 40.69 2.97 -19.63
CA GLY A 330 42.04 2.40 -19.73
C GLY A 330 42.66 1.98 -18.39
N VAL A 331 41.85 1.49 -17.44
CA VAL A 331 42.37 0.97 -16.16
C VAL A 331 42.94 -0.44 -16.39
N GLY A 332 44.07 -0.53 -17.08
CA GLY A 332 44.67 -1.80 -17.46
C GLY A 332 45.61 -1.74 -18.66
N LYS A 333 46.61 -0.86 -18.60
CA LYS A 333 47.91 -1.09 -19.23
C LYS A 333 49.01 -0.62 -18.29
#